data_AF-A0A239AWA5-F1
#
_entry.id   AF-A0A239AWA5-F1
#
_cell.length_a   1.000
_cell.length_b   1.000
_cell.length_c   1.000
_cell.angle_alpha   90.00
_cell.angle_beta   90.00
_cell.angle_gamma   90.00
#
_symmetry.space_group_name_H-M   'P 1'
#
loop_
_entity.id
_entity.type
_entity.pdbx_description
1 polymer ?
#
loop_
_entity_poly.entity_id
_entity_poly.type
_entity_poly.pdbx_seq_one_letter_code
_entity_poly.pdbx_strand_id
1 'polypeptide(L)'
;MPQLERTSFEFSFGLQMDFNSFILGDRLGEGVGREVFEDRFHPTRVFKLENYGVQNFHEWQLWGAVQGTEWEQWFAPVYWLSSYGRVLIQARTRQPVVGRNTPAFPTEIPSFMDDVKPANMGIYRGRWVFHDYGDTKALKVGLAGAKMILWAEAAAVFTSPKAKPEWELP
;
A
#
# COMPACT_ATOMS: atom_id res chain seq x y z
N MET A 1 24.10 -1.08 25.53
CA MET A 1 23.67 -1.72 24.27
C MET A 1 24.89 -1.83 23.39
N PRO A 2 25.29 -3.03 22.92
CA PRO A 2 26.41 -3.13 22.00
C PRO A 2 26.06 -2.38 20.71
N GLN A 3 26.91 -1.48 20.25
CA GLN A 3 26.82 -0.98 18.88
C GLN A 3 27.00 -2.21 17.97
N LEU A 4 25.92 -2.62 17.29
CA LEU A 4 26.04 -3.48 16.13
C LEU A 4 26.96 -2.75 15.15
N GLU A 5 28.20 -3.20 15.01
CA GLU A 5 29.03 -2.84 13.87
C GLU A 5 28.22 -3.20 12.63
N ARG A 6 27.68 -2.19 11.96
CA ARG A 6 27.08 -2.39 10.66
C ARG A 6 28.23 -2.73 9.73
N THR A 7 28.46 -4.01 9.48
CA THR A 7 29.22 -4.45 8.32
C THR A 7 28.54 -3.89 7.09
N SER A 8 29.09 -2.82 6.52
CA SER A 8 28.72 -2.35 5.19
C SER A 8 29.39 -3.29 4.19
N PHE A 9 28.63 -4.25 3.68
CA PHE A 9 29.05 -5.07 2.56
C PHE A 9 28.50 -4.44 1.28
N GLU A 10 29.40 -4.01 0.39
CA GLU A 10 29.00 -3.54 -0.94
C GLU A 10 28.87 -4.73 -1.88
N PHE A 11 27.67 -4.93 -2.42
CA PHE A 11 27.43 -5.98 -3.40
C PHE A 11 28.11 -5.62 -4.72
N SER A 12 28.84 -6.58 -5.30
CA SER A 12 29.15 -6.51 -6.73
C SER A 12 27.85 -6.62 -7.54
N PHE A 13 27.84 -6.08 -8.76
CA PHE A 13 26.65 -6.13 -9.61
C PHE A 13 26.09 -7.55 -9.78
N GLY A 14 26.96 -8.54 -10.02
CA GLY A 14 26.55 -9.95 -10.16
C GLY A 14 25.86 -10.47 -8.90
N LEU A 15 26.47 -10.24 -7.73
CA LEU A 15 25.90 -10.71 -6.47
C LEU A 15 24.60 -9.96 -6.09
N GLN A 16 24.49 -8.68 -6.44
CA GLN A 16 23.25 -7.91 -6.28
C GLN A 16 22.12 -8.52 -7.11
N MET A 17 22.39 -8.90 -8.36
CA MET A 17 21.41 -9.55 -9.23
C MET A 17 21.00 -10.92 -8.68
N ASP A 18 21.95 -11.71 -8.20
CA ASP A 18 21.66 -12.98 -7.54
C ASP A 18 20.76 -12.79 -6.32
N PHE A 19 21.08 -11.80 -5.46
CA PHE A 19 20.31 -11.50 -4.26
C PHE A 19 18.89 -11.01 -4.58
N ASN A 20 18.75 -10.11 -5.57
CA ASN A 20 17.46 -9.66 -6.06
C ASN A 20 16.65 -10.83 -6.59
N SER A 21 17.25 -11.67 -7.43
CA SER A 21 16.58 -12.83 -8.02
C SER A 21 16.28 -13.93 -6.99
N PHE A 22 16.96 -13.97 -5.86
CA PHE A 22 16.72 -14.92 -4.77
C PHE A 22 15.49 -14.52 -3.93
N ILE A 23 15.33 -13.22 -3.66
CA ILE A 23 14.33 -12.68 -2.74
C ILE A 23 13.05 -12.22 -3.44
N LEU A 24 13.19 -11.50 -4.56
CA LEU A 24 12.06 -10.89 -5.27
C LEU A 24 11.38 -11.95 -6.13
N GLY A 25 10.07 -12.07 -5.99
CA GLY A 25 9.22 -12.80 -6.92
C GLY A 25 8.79 -11.92 -8.09
N ASP A 26 7.60 -12.18 -8.62
CA ASP A 26 7.09 -11.43 -9.77
C ASP A 26 6.90 -9.95 -9.44
N ARG A 27 7.13 -9.10 -10.46
CA ARG A 27 6.79 -7.68 -10.40
C ARG A 27 5.28 -7.53 -10.48
N LEU A 28 4.67 -6.93 -9.46
CA LEU A 28 3.22 -6.78 -9.33
C LEU A 28 2.72 -5.42 -9.82
N GLY A 29 3.58 -4.39 -9.78
CA GLY A 29 3.18 -3.05 -10.17
C GLY A 29 4.32 -2.03 -10.10
N GLU A 30 4.03 -0.85 -10.65
CA GLU A 30 4.94 0.28 -10.75
C GLU A 30 4.16 1.58 -10.48
N GLY A 31 4.79 2.50 -9.76
CA GLY A 31 4.34 3.87 -9.59
C GLY A 31 5.44 4.86 -9.96
N VAL A 32 5.16 6.16 -9.79
CA VAL A 32 6.02 7.27 -10.24
C VAL A 32 7.45 7.24 -9.66
N GLY A 33 7.72 6.49 -8.59
CA GLY A 33 9.08 6.35 -8.03
C GLY A 33 9.36 5.02 -7.32
N ARG A 34 8.50 4.02 -7.51
CA ARG A 34 8.62 2.74 -6.81
C ARG A 34 8.10 1.57 -7.60
N GLU A 35 8.63 0.40 -7.30
CA GLU A 35 8.24 -0.86 -7.87
C GLU A 35 7.77 -1.82 -6.77
N VAL A 36 6.80 -2.66 -7.08
CA VAL A 36 6.23 -3.62 -6.14
C VAL A 36 6.51 -5.03 -6.63
N PHE A 37 7.07 -5.86 -5.75
CA PHE A 37 7.42 -7.25 -6.04
C PHE A 37 6.80 -8.18 -5.01
N GLU A 38 6.52 -9.42 -5.40
CA GLU A 38 6.20 -10.48 -4.45
C GLU A 38 7.39 -10.77 -3.51
N ASP A 39 7.08 -11.12 -2.25
CA ASP A 39 8.06 -11.77 -1.38
C ASP A 39 8.03 -13.29 -1.64
N ARG A 40 9.12 -13.82 -2.22
CA ARG A 40 9.20 -15.24 -2.59
C ARG A 40 9.16 -16.19 -1.38
N PHE A 41 9.60 -15.73 -0.21
CA PHE A 41 9.62 -16.53 1.02
C PHE A 41 8.32 -16.39 1.81
N HIS A 42 7.61 -15.28 1.64
CA HIS A 42 6.31 -15.04 2.27
C HIS A 42 5.30 -14.54 1.23
N PRO A 43 4.61 -15.44 0.50
CA PRO A 43 3.69 -15.07 -0.58
C PRO A 43 2.51 -14.15 -0.18
N THR A 44 2.28 -13.99 1.12
CA THR A 44 1.30 -13.06 1.70
C THR A 44 1.83 -11.65 1.90
N ARG A 45 3.05 -11.36 1.42
CA ARG A 45 3.74 -10.07 1.54
C ARG A 45 4.24 -9.59 0.18
N VAL A 46 4.51 -8.29 0.13
CA VAL A 46 5.14 -7.63 -1.00
C VAL A 46 6.30 -6.77 -0.53
N PHE A 47 7.30 -6.63 -1.40
CA PHE A 47 8.34 -5.61 -1.30
C PHE A 47 7.92 -4.40 -2.12
N LYS A 48 8.00 -3.21 -1.52
CA LYS A 48 7.95 -1.93 -2.25
C LYS A 48 9.32 -1.28 -2.24
N LEU A 49 9.92 -1.21 -3.42
CA LEU A 49 11.26 -0.68 -3.63
C LEU A 49 11.14 0.74 -4.18
N GLU A 50 11.54 1.72 -3.39
CA GLU A 50 11.48 3.14 -3.76
C GLU A 50 12.87 3.60 -4.21
N ASN A 51 12.95 4.11 -5.45
CA ASN A 51 14.21 4.62 -6.02
C ASN A 51 14.48 6.07 -5.57
N TYR A 52 13.43 6.86 -5.39
CA TYR A 52 13.48 8.26 -4.96
C TYR A 52 12.17 8.65 -4.26
N GLY A 53 12.24 9.67 -3.40
CA GLY A 53 11.08 10.14 -2.61
C GLY A 53 11.11 9.66 -1.15
N VAL A 54 9.93 9.65 -0.54
CA VAL A 54 9.68 9.31 0.88
C VAL A 54 8.30 8.63 1.08
N GLN A 55 7.66 8.14 0.02
CA GLN A 55 6.32 7.54 0.07
C GLN A 55 6.29 6.32 0.99
N ASN A 56 7.32 5.47 0.94
CA ASN A 56 7.42 4.32 1.84
C ASN A 56 7.49 4.74 3.32
N PHE A 57 8.16 5.85 3.62
CA PHE A 57 8.23 6.39 4.98
C PHE A 57 6.88 6.94 5.44
N HIS A 58 6.17 7.66 4.56
CA HIS A 58 4.82 8.15 4.84
C HIS A 58 3.82 7.00 5.07
N GLU A 59 3.88 5.93 4.27
CA GLU A 59 3.06 4.73 4.50
C GLU A 59 3.36 4.12 5.87
N TRP A 60 4.63 3.95 6.22
CA TRP A 60 5.02 3.44 7.53
C TRP A 60 4.51 4.30 8.69
N GLN A 61 4.63 5.63 8.58
CA GLN A 61 4.14 6.56 9.60
C GLN A 61 2.62 6.50 9.74
N LEU A 62 1.88 6.51 8.63
CA LEU A 62 0.43 6.47 8.66
C LEU A 62 -0.05 5.13 9.23
N TRP A 63 0.56 4.01 8.83
CA TRP A 63 0.26 2.70 9.41
C TRP A 63 0.47 2.72 10.93
N GLY A 64 1.63 3.20 11.40
CA GLY A 64 1.89 3.33 12.83
C GLY A 64 0.89 4.22 13.58
N ALA A 65 0.36 5.26 12.92
CA ALA A 65 -0.65 6.15 13.51
C ALA A 65 -2.05 5.52 13.60
N VAL A 66 -2.40 4.57 12.73
CA VAL A 66 -3.72 3.92 12.74
C VAL A 66 -3.72 2.58 13.48
N GLN A 67 -2.57 1.99 13.76
CA GLN A 67 -2.47 0.74 14.52
C GLN A 67 -3.15 0.85 15.89
N GLY A 68 -4.02 -0.11 16.21
CA GLY A 68 -4.80 -0.14 17.45
C GLY A 68 -5.98 0.83 17.48
N THR A 69 -6.23 1.58 16.40
CA THR A 69 -7.40 2.45 16.26
C THR A 69 -8.52 1.77 15.47
N GLU A 70 -9.72 2.35 15.47
CA GLU A 70 -10.84 1.89 14.62
C GLU A 70 -10.53 1.96 13.12
N TRP A 71 -9.54 2.79 12.73
CA TRP A 71 -9.15 2.99 11.34
C TRP A 71 -8.22 1.90 10.82
N GLU A 72 -7.55 1.13 11.70
CA GLU A 72 -6.60 0.07 11.33
C GLU A 72 -7.20 -0.88 10.29
N GLN A 73 -8.51 -1.14 10.40
CA GLN A 73 -9.18 -2.10 9.55
C GLN A 73 -9.17 -1.75 8.06
N TRP A 74 -8.93 -0.50 7.73
CA TRP A 74 -8.93 0.01 6.37
C TRP A 74 -7.57 -0.07 5.69
N PHE A 75 -6.50 -0.45 6.38
CA PHE A 75 -5.16 -0.43 5.82
C PHE A 75 -4.59 -1.84 5.69
N ALA A 76 -3.84 -2.06 4.60
CA ALA A 76 -2.98 -3.23 4.45
C ALA A 76 -1.80 -3.07 5.42
N PRO A 77 -1.56 -4.02 6.34
CA PRO A 77 -0.51 -3.88 7.35
C PRO A 77 0.88 -3.69 6.75
N VAL A 78 1.67 -2.78 7.32
CA VAL A 78 3.11 -2.72 7.05
C VAL A 78 3.84 -3.51 8.13
N TYR A 79 4.73 -4.41 7.70
CA TYR A 79 5.49 -5.27 8.60
C TYR A 79 6.86 -4.70 8.94
N TRP A 80 7.47 -3.97 8.00
CA TRP A 80 8.82 -3.45 8.18
C TRP A 80 9.15 -2.34 7.18
N LEU A 81 10.06 -1.44 7.58
CA LEU A 81 10.67 -0.43 6.75
C LEU A 81 12.18 -0.44 6.97
N SER A 82 12.98 -0.40 5.89
CA SER A 82 14.43 -0.28 6.00
C SER A 82 14.84 1.07 6.58
N SER A 83 16.03 1.16 7.19
CA SER A 83 16.47 2.38 7.88
C SER A 83 16.57 3.61 6.99
N TYR A 84 16.71 3.42 5.67
CA TYR A 84 16.75 4.50 4.68
C TYR A 84 15.39 4.73 3.99
N GLY A 85 14.34 4.00 4.38
CA GLY A 85 13.00 4.12 3.81
C GLY A 85 12.82 3.48 2.42
N ARG A 86 13.87 2.94 1.81
CA ARG A 86 13.86 2.47 0.41
C ARG A 86 13.15 1.13 0.20
N VAL A 87 13.08 0.30 1.24
CA VAL A 87 12.46 -1.02 1.17
C VAL A 87 11.39 -1.10 2.23
N LEU A 88 10.15 -1.30 1.80
CA LEU A 88 9.00 -1.50 2.68
C LEU A 88 8.41 -2.88 2.44
N ILE A 89 8.08 -3.59 3.52
CA ILE A 89 7.39 -4.89 3.47
C ILE A 89 5.95 -4.69 3.93
N GLN A 90 4.99 -4.96 3.04
CA GLN A 90 3.56 -4.80 3.30
C GLN A 90 2.83 -6.12 3.12
N ALA A 91 1.67 -6.26 3.75
CA ALA A 91 0.72 -7.31 3.41
C ALA A 91 0.31 -7.25 1.93
N ARG A 92 0.38 -8.40 1.27
CA ARG A 92 -0.15 -8.58 -0.09
C ARG A 92 -1.66 -8.54 -0.04
N THR A 93 -2.25 -7.72 -0.90
CA THR A 93 -3.70 -7.72 -1.15
C THR A 93 -3.99 -8.46 -2.45
N ARG A 94 -5.23 -8.94 -2.60
CA ARG A 94 -5.71 -9.41 -3.90
C ARG A 94 -6.52 -8.32 -4.57
N GLN A 95 -6.38 -8.22 -5.90
CA GLN A 95 -7.30 -7.41 -6.68
C GLN A 95 -8.72 -8.00 -6.57
N PRO A 96 -9.76 -7.15 -6.47
CA PRO A 96 -11.13 -7.61 -6.56
C PRO A 96 -11.38 -8.17 -7.96
N VAL A 97 -11.97 -9.35 -8.04
CA VAL A 97 -12.36 -9.97 -9.32
C VAL A 97 -13.86 -10.19 -9.27
N VAL A 98 -14.57 -9.53 -10.20
CA VAL A 98 -16.03 -9.65 -10.34
C VAL A 98 -16.40 -11.12 -10.45
N GLY A 99 -17.37 -11.57 -9.65
CA GLY A 99 -17.88 -12.95 -9.65
C GLY A 99 -17.08 -13.98 -8.82
N ARG A 100 -15.97 -13.61 -8.16
CA ARG A 100 -15.25 -14.51 -7.23
C ARG A 100 -15.21 -13.95 -5.83
N ASN A 101 -15.83 -14.61 -4.84
CA ASN A 101 -15.70 -14.40 -3.37
C ASN A 101 -15.24 -12.99 -2.94
N THR A 102 -15.75 -11.94 -3.61
CA THR A 102 -15.30 -10.57 -3.42
C THR A 102 -16.32 -9.97 -2.48
N PRO A 103 -15.90 -9.49 -1.30
CA PRO A 103 -16.83 -8.89 -0.37
C PRO A 103 -17.53 -7.74 -1.07
N ALA A 104 -18.80 -7.54 -0.72
CA ALA A 104 -19.55 -6.39 -1.19
C ALA A 104 -18.72 -5.12 -0.96
N PHE A 105 -18.74 -4.23 -1.94
CA PHE A 105 -18.05 -2.96 -1.81
C PHE A 105 -18.67 -2.17 -0.65
N PRO A 106 -17.88 -1.53 0.24
CA PRO A 106 -18.42 -0.80 1.37
C PRO A 106 -19.26 0.40 0.90
N THR A 107 -20.40 0.62 1.54
CA THR A 107 -21.27 1.78 1.27
C THR A 107 -20.64 3.09 1.75
N GLU A 108 -19.84 3.00 2.82
CA GLU A 108 -19.15 4.14 3.42
C GLU A 108 -17.66 3.85 3.58
N ILE A 109 -16.84 4.90 3.47
CA ILE A 109 -15.41 4.85 3.72
C ILE A 109 -14.95 6.02 4.59
N PRO A 110 -13.81 5.91 5.30
CA PRO A 110 -13.24 7.03 6.03
C PRO A 110 -12.94 8.25 5.15
N SER A 111 -13.29 9.44 5.64
CA SER A 111 -13.23 10.72 4.92
C SER A 111 -11.83 11.20 4.57
N PHE A 112 -10.79 10.66 5.22
CA PHE A 112 -9.40 10.98 4.90
C PHE A 112 -8.87 10.21 3.67
N MET A 113 -9.66 9.29 3.12
CA MET A 113 -9.30 8.54 1.92
C MET A 113 -9.62 9.38 0.69
N ASP A 114 -8.57 9.82 0.01
CA ASP A 114 -8.67 10.77 -1.09
C ASP A 114 -8.18 10.24 -2.44
N ASP A 115 -7.29 9.24 -2.47
CA ASP A 115 -6.86 8.56 -3.71
C ASP A 115 -7.53 7.20 -3.86
N VAL A 116 -8.86 7.26 -3.86
CA VAL A 116 -9.76 6.12 -3.84
C VAL A 116 -9.95 5.60 -5.27
N LYS A 117 -9.07 4.70 -5.69
CA LYS A 117 -9.13 4.03 -7.00
C LYS A 117 -8.83 2.53 -6.87
N PRO A 118 -9.34 1.68 -7.77
CA PRO A 118 -9.09 0.23 -7.71
C PRO A 118 -7.61 -0.14 -7.61
N ALA A 119 -6.72 0.63 -8.26
CA ALA A 119 -5.28 0.41 -8.19
C ALA A 119 -4.69 0.59 -6.77
N ASN A 120 -5.30 1.39 -5.90
CA ASN A 120 -4.83 1.69 -4.54
C ASN A 120 -5.54 0.88 -3.45
N MET A 121 -6.50 0.04 -3.85
CA MET A 121 -7.28 -0.79 -2.95
C MET A 121 -7.11 -2.26 -3.30
N GLY A 122 -7.39 -3.11 -2.33
CA GLY A 122 -7.45 -4.54 -2.54
C GLY A 122 -8.20 -5.24 -1.41
N ILE A 123 -8.29 -6.55 -1.51
CA ILE A 123 -8.85 -7.38 -0.44
C ILE A 123 -7.73 -7.99 0.38
N TYR A 124 -7.78 -7.82 1.68
CA TYR A 124 -6.90 -8.46 2.64
C TYR A 124 -7.76 -9.11 3.72
N ARG A 125 -7.56 -10.41 3.96
CA ARG A 125 -8.34 -11.20 4.96
C ARG A 125 -9.86 -11.00 4.84
N GLY A 126 -10.38 -10.96 3.61
CA GLY A 126 -11.81 -10.89 3.34
C GLY A 126 -12.45 -9.49 3.46
N ARG A 127 -11.66 -8.44 3.71
CA ARG A 127 -12.15 -7.04 3.75
C ARG A 127 -11.40 -6.15 2.78
N TRP A 128 -12.04 -5.06 2.40
CA TRP A 128 -11.42 -3.99 1.61
C TRP A 128 -10.39 -3.25 2.45
N VAL A 129 -9.22 -3.01 1.86
CA VAL A 129 -8.14 -2.22 2.46
C VAL A 129 -7.46 -1.35 1.41
N PHE A 130 -6.84 -0.27 1.87
CA PHE A 130 -5.87 0.52 1.14
C PHE A 130 -4.52 -0.14 1.24
N HIS A 131 -3.85 -0.31 0.10
CA HIS A 131 -2.46 -0.73 0.08
C HIS A 131 -1.52 0.35 -0.44
N ASP A 132 -2.03 1.43 -1.01
CA ASP A 132 -1.25 2.58 -1.44
C ASP A 132 -1.78 3.81 -0.73
N TYR A 133 -1.06 4.27 0.29
CA TYR A 133 -1.53 5.34 1.16
C TYR A 133 -0.43 6.34 1.57
N GLY A 134 0.70 6.33 0.88
CA GLY A 134 1.86 7.18 1.16
C GLY A 134 1.65 8.66 0.84
N ASP A 135 0.72 8.97 -0.06
CA ASP A 135 0.39 10.34 -0.48
C ASP A 135 -1.03 10.78 -0.07
N THR A 136 -1.66 10.05 0.85
CA THR A 136 -3.03 10.36 1.28
C THR A 136 -3.12 11.64 2.11
N LYS A 137 -4.29 12.30 2.05
CA LYS A 137 -4.63 13.43 2.92
C LYS A 137 -4.63 13.10 4.41
N ALA A 138 -4.65 11.83 4.82
CA ALA A 138 -4.64 11.45 6.23
C ALA A 138 -3.48 12.10 7.03
N LEU A 139 -2.29 12.19 6.43
CA LEU A 139 -1.16 12.89 7.04
C LEU A 139 -1.32 14.42 7.09
N LYS A 140 -2.14 14.99 6.20
CA LYS A 140 -2.34 16.45 6.04
C LYS A 140 -3.51 16.99 6.84
N VAL A 141 -4.61 16.23 6.93
CA VAL A 141 -5.89 16.67 7.52
C VAL A 141 -6.11 16.07 8.92
N GLY A 142 -5.35 15.04 9.29
CA GLY A 142 -5.34 14.44 10.62
C GLY A 142 -6.48 13.43 10.86
N LEU A 143 -6.18 12.38 11.63
CA LEU A 143 -7.12 11.29 11.93
C LEU A 143 -8.24 11.68 12.91
N ALA A 144 -8.05 12.72 13.72
CA ALA A 144 -8.97 13.08 14.81
C ALA A 144 -10.33 13.62 14.34
N GLY A 145 -10.42 14.14 13.11
CA GLY A 145 -11.68 14.60 12.49
C GLY A 145 -12.27 13.63 11.47
N ALA A 146 -11.70 12.43 11.37
CA ALA A 146 -12.12 11.43 10.42
C ALA A 146 -13.57 10.98 10.71
N LYS A 147 -14.38 10.89 9.66
CA LYS A 147 -15.74 10.34 9.72
C LYS A 147 -15.96 9.37 8.58
N MET A 148 -16.94 8.50 8.71
CA MET A 148 -17.43 7.73 7.57
C MET A 148 -18.19 8.68 6.62
N ILE A 149 -17.95 8.53 5.31
CA ILE A 149 -18.67 9.25 4.25
C ILE A 149 -19.15 8.24 3.21
N LEU A 150 -20.21 8.57 2.48
CA LEU A 150 -20.69 7.70 1.41
C LEU A 150 -19.61 7.54 0.36
N TRP A 151 -19.42 6.33 -0.13
CA TRP A 151 -18.47 6.06 -1.20
C TRP A 151 -18.73 6.92 -2.44
N ALA A 152 -20.00 7.07 -2.82
CA ALA A 152 -20.39 7.89 -3.97
C ALA A 152 -19.94 9.35 -3.81
N GLU A 153 -19.95 9.89 -2.58
CA GLU A 153 -19.45 11.23 -2.29
C GLU A 153 -17.93 11.29 -2.41
N ALA A 154 -17.21 10.26 -1.96
CA ALA A 154 -15.77 10.16 -2.16
C ALA A 154 -15.43 10.08 -3.67
N ALA A 155 -16.06 9.18 -4.42
CA ALA A 155 -15.80 8.99 -5.84
C ALA A 155 -16.07 10.25 -6.68
N ALA A 156 -17.13 11.00 -6.38
CA ALA A 156 -17.50 12.24 -7.09
C ALA A 156 -16.50 13.38 -6.87
N VAL A 157 -15.75 13.39 -5.76
CA VAL A 157 -14.73 14.40 -5.48
C VAL A 157 -13.44 14.17 -6.27
N PHE A 158 -13.23 12.95 -6.82
CA PHE A 158 -11.94 12.53 -7.36
C PHE A 158 -11.94 12.13 -8.84
N THR A 159 -13.10 12.10 -9.52
CA THR A 159 -13.12 12.02 -10.98
C THR A 159 -12.67 13.34 -11.60
N SER A 160 -11.39 13.44 -11.92
CA SER A 160 -10.96 14.19 -13.12
C SER A 160 -11.80 13.70 -14.31
N PRO A 161 -12.25 14.57 -15.23
CA PRO A 161 -13.11 14.19 -16.34
C PRO A 161 -12.32 13.41 -17.40
N LYS A 162 -11.85 12.19 -17.09
CA LYS A 162 -11.40 11.19 -18.06
C LYS A 162 -11.74 9.80 -17.54
N ALA A 163 -12.66 9.18 -18.28
CA ALA A 163 -13.20 7.83 -18.18
C ALA A 163 -14.18 7.56 -17.01
N LYS A 164 -15.38 7.11 -17.39
CA LYS A 164 -16.32 6.45 -16.49
C LYS A 164 -15.62 5.24 -15.83
N PRO A 165 -15.94 4.91 -14.58
CA PRO A 165 -15.45 3.68 -13.99
C PRO A 165 -15.93 2.46 -14.80
N GLU A 166 -15.03 1.54 -15.14
CA GLU A 166 -15.35 0.32 -15.92
C GLU A 166 -16.44 -0.57 -15.29
N TRP A 167 -16.75 -0.37 -14.01
CA TRP A 167 -17.82 -1.08 -13.29
C TRP A 167 -19.21 -0.45 -13.43
N GLU A 168 -19.34 0.67 -14.17
CA GLU A 168 -20.61 1.32 -14.52
C GLU A 168 -21.03 1.11 -15.99
N LEU A 169 -20.36 0.23 -16.74
CA LEU A 169 -20.77 -0.11 -18.10
C LEU A 169 -21.71 -1.34 -18.09
N PRO A 170 -22.80 -1.32 -18.87
CA PRO A 170 -23.81 -2.39 -18.91
C PRO A 170 -23.27 -3.73 -19.40
#